data_AF-A0A351YY61-F1
#
_entry.id   AF-A0A351YY61-F1
#
_cell.length_a   1.000
_cell.length_b   1.000
_cell.length_c   1.000
_cell.angle_alpha   90.00
_cell.angle_beta   90.00
_cell.angle_gamma   90.00
#
_symmetry.space_group_name_H-M   'P 1'
#
loop_
_entity.id
_entity.type
_entity.pdbx_description
1 polymer ?
#
loop_
_entity_poly.entity_id
_entity_poly.type
_entity_poly.pdbx_seq_one_letter_code
_entity_poly.pdbx_strand_id
1 'polypeptide(L)'
;MDYHKLREEPLKSAVREVFFKAYKYTQIGNIDFVIAKYTSDKGQRNLFEDVESSNPVPGESHSAVISESLKSILWAEAKQGTGHDIYESFVQLILTIGKEKTFEKYLPPKYIGAFDAEKFAFIEYHKIQEVFYQNDFNWNVTPSNHDSKEFKQLHSLCENLLQENSILFTYESQEAELKEFIKLNFKTDKDISEKISVTKNNFTFIFQRWSLAVKPTIAVDWDLAQKAGIISADFFLADLLSSENESLKENLYVVLKKTKYELAKKIDEMGLVSTSSVGFTDRQAAYKQFWAIYQRPPKEEYWDYIIGRRDLLVPQDIRERKGSFFTPRIWVEKSQQYLADVLGETWQDEYDIWDCCAGTGNLLNGLTNYRNVWASTLDKQDVDVMKDRIANGWNMFENHVFQFDFLNDEFLPAELVNRHAELVSAPSR
;
A
#
# COMPACT_ATOMS: atom_id res chain seq x y z
N MET A 1 36.44 -8.64 16.31
CA MET A 1 36.05 -10.04 16.03
C MET A 1 36.30 -10.26 14.55
N ASP A 2 36.91 -11.37 14.12
CA ASP A 2 37.15 -11.61 12.69
C ASP A 2 35.91 -12.23 12.04
N TYR A 3 35.02 -11.38 11.54
CA TYR A 3 33.75 -11.79 10.94
C TYR A 3 33.95 -12.51 9.59
N HIS A 4 35.07 -12.26 8.88
CA HIS A 4 35.34 -12.81 7.53
C HIS A 4 35.41 -14.34 7.49
N LYS A 5 35.70 -14.98 8.63
CA LYS A 5 35.80 -16.45 8.74
C LYS A 5 34.51 -17.11 9.22
N LEU A 6 33.49 -16.34 9.58
CA LEU A 6 32.24 -16.88 10.10
C LEU A 6 31.33 -17.35 8.97
N ARG A 7 30.71 -18.52 9.17
CA ARG A 7 29.55 -18.93 8.37
C ARG A 7 28.33 -18.10 8.76
N GLU A 8 27.28 -18.13 7.94
CA GLU A 8 26.09 -17.28 8.10
C GLU A 8 25.46 -17.33 9.50
N GLU A 9 25.18 -18.53 10.04
CA GLU A 9 24.59 -18.66 11.39
C GLU A 9 25.51 -18.16 12.54
N PRO A 10 26.80 -18.54 12.58
CA PRO A 10 27.77 -17.92 13.48
C PRO A 10 27.88 -16.39 13.32
N LEU A 11 27.76 -15.87 12.10
CA LEU A 11 27.78 -14.44 11.82
C LEU A 11 26.55 -13.74 12.41
N LYS A 12 25.34 -14.27 12.18
CA LYS A 12 24.09 -13.81 12.81
C LYS A 12 24.25 -13.76 14.34
N SER A 13 24.74 -14.84 14.93
CA SER A 13 24.98 -14.92 16.37
C SER A 13 25.98 -13.86 16.87
N ALA A 14 27.08 -13.66 16.15
CA ALA A 14 28.11 -12.68 16.51
C ALA A 14 27.58 -11.23 16.44
N VAL A 15 26.90 -10.87 15.34
CA VAL A 15 26.28 -9.55 15.15
C VAL A 15 25.23 -9.29 16.23
N ARG A 16 24.42 -10.30 16.57
CA ARG A 16 23.47 -10.25 17.69
C ARG A 16 24.16 -9.96 19.01
N GLU A 17 25.23 -10.67 19.35
CA GLU A 17 25.94 -10.49 20.63
C GLU A 17 26.63 -9.13 20.75
N VAL A 18 27.17 -8.60 19.65
CA VAL A 18 27.92 -7.34 19.68
C VAL A 18 26.99 -6.12 19.67
N PHE A 19 25.94 -6.16 18.86
CA PHE A 19 25.12 -4.98 18.59
C PHE A 19 23.72 -5.04 19.20
N PHE A 20 23.16 -6.24 19.39
CA PHE A 20 21.76 -6.43 19.80
C PHE A 20 21.57 -7.25 21.07
N LYS A 21 22.61 -7.40 21.90
CA LYS A 21 22.57 -8.20 23.14
C LYS A 21 21.42 -7.86 24.09
N ALA A 22 21.02 -6.59 24.11
CA ALA A 22 19.95 -6.08 24.97
C ALA A 22 18.53 -6.44 24.48
N TYR A 23 18.40 -7.06 23.30
CA TYR A 23 17.13 -7.37 22.66
C TYR A 23 16.88 -8.89 22.57
N LYS A 24 15.62 -9.26 22.31
CA LYS A 24 15.23 -10.63 21.98
C LYS A 24 15.61 -10.90 20.52
N TYR A 25 16.32 -12.00 20.29
CA TYR A 25 16.63 -12.53 18.96
C TYR A 25 15.70 -13.71 18.68
N THR A 26 15.04 -13.69 17.53
CA THR A 26 14.01 -14.67 17.16
C THR A 26 13.87 -14.75 15.64
N GLN A 27 12.87 -15.51 15.18
CA GLN A 27 12.56 -15.75 13.78
C GLN A 27 11.06 -15.49 13.56
N ILE A 28 10.70 -14.99 12.38
CA ILE A 28 9.31 -14.84 11.94
C ILE A 28 9.20 -15.45 10.54
N GLY A 29 8.46 -16.55 10.41
CA GLY A 29 8.39 -17.27 9.14
C GLY A 29 9.78 -17.63 8.62
N ASN A 30 10.09 -17.26 7.38
CA ASN A 30 11.40 -17.43 6.75
C ASN A 30 12.36 -16.24 6.96
N ILE A 31 12.04 -15.30 7.85
CA ILE A 31 12.95 -14.22 8.25
C ILE A 31 13.75 -14.70 9.48
N ASP A 32 14.97 -15.16 9.24
CA ASP A 32 15.81 -15.80 10.26
C ASP A 32 16.47 -14.81 11.23
N PHE A 33 16.58 -13.53 10.88
CA PHE A 33 17.16 -12.51 11.76
C PHE A 33 16.12 -11.47 12.17
N VAL A 34 15.41 -11.74 13.26
CA VAL A 34 14.48 -10.79 13.87
C VAL A 34 14.98 -10.33 15.23
N ILE A 35 15.09 -9.01 15.38
CA ILE A 35 15.31 -8.38 16.69
C ILE A 35 13.98 -7.83 17.19
N ALA A 36 13.63 -8.14 18.42
CA ALA A 36 12.40 -7.73 19.07
C ALA A 36 12.66 -7.19 20.49
N LYS A 37 11.73 -6.37 20.99
CA LYS A 37 11.75 -5.94 22.40
C LYS A 37 11.16 -7.05 23.29
N TYR A 38 11.65 -7.15 24.53
CA TYR A 38 11.02 -7.98 25.56
C TYR A 38 9.66 -7.36 25.92
N THR A 39 8.58 -8.14 25.81
CA THR A 39 7.28 -7.76 26.36
C THR A 39 7.28 -8.01 27.86
N SER A 40 6.98 -7.01 28.67
CA SER A 40 6.69 -7.22 30.09
C SER A 40 5.36 -7.96 30.19
N ASP A 41 5.38 -9.15 30.79
CA ASP A 41 4.21 -9.98 31.04
C ASP A 41 3.09 -9.23 31.78
N LYS A 42 1.85 -9.58 31.40
CA LYS A 42 0.55 -9.25 32.01
C LYS A 42 -0.07 -7.93 31.56
N GLY A 43 -0.93 -8.01 30.54
CA GLY A 43 -2.10 -7.14 30.50
C GLY A 43 -2.54 -6.64 29.14
N GLN A 44 -2.81 -7.53 28.19
CA GLN A 44 -3.80 -7.26 27.14
C GLN A 44 -4.20 -8.61 26.53
N ARG A 45 -5.38 -9.12 26.88
CA ARG A 45 -6.01 -10.17 26.09
C ARG A 45 -6.24 -9.59 24.70
N ASN A 46 -5.71 -10.27 23.68
CA ASN A 46 -5.83 -9.84 22.30
C ASN A 46 -7.30 -9.93 21.86
N LEU A 47 -7.89 -8.83 21.39
CA LEU A 47 -9.21 -8.81 20.75
C LEU A 47 -9.34 -9.80 19.57
N PHE A 48 -8.21 -10.30 19.08
CA PHE A 48 -8.11 -11.08 17.86
C PHE A 48 -7.81 -12.56 18.10
N GLU A 49 -7.56 -12.98 19.35
CA GLU A 49 -7.53 -14.41 19.70
C GLU A 49 -8.94 -15.04 19.57
N ASP A 50 -9.99 -14.24 19.80
CA ASP A 50 -11.39 -14.71 19.76
C ASP A 50 -12.01 -14.65 18.34
N VAL A 51 -11.41 -13.88 17.41
CA VAL A 51 -11.93 -13.75 16.03
C VAL A 51 -11.48 -14.91 15.15
N GLU A 52 -10.27 -15.44 15.36
CA GLU A 52 -9.78 -16.61 14.62
C GLU A 52 -10.41 -17.93 15.10
N SER A 53 -10.95 -17.98 16.31
CA SER A 53 -11.57 -19.18 16.87
C SER A 53 -13.06 -19.34 16.57
N SER A 54 -13.73 -18.34 15.98
CA SER A 54 -15.20 -18.32 15.82
C SER A 54 -15.72 -18.64 14.42
N ASN A 55 -14.89 -18.76 13.39
CA ASN A 55 -15.32 -19.15 12.03
C ASN A 55 -14.37 -20.20 11.40
N PRO A 56 -14.59 -21.51 11.63
CA PRO A 56 -13.79 -22.54 10.96
C PRO A 56 -14.12 -22.61 9.47
N VAL A 57 -13.13 -22.32 8.62
CA VAL A 57 -13.11 -22.74 7.22
C VAL A 57 -12.65 -24.21 7.19
N PRO A 58 -13.45 -25.17 6.69
CA PRO A 58 -13.03 -26.56 6.63
C PRO A 58 -11.91 -26.76 5.61
N GLY A 59 -10.71 -27.14 6.06
CA GLY A 59 -9.64 -27.62 5.17
C GLY A 59 -8.24 -27.06 5.40
N GLU A 60 -8.07 -26.02 6.22
CA GLU A 60 -6.75 -25.46 6.50
C GLU A 60 -6.17 -26.03 7.80
N SER A 61 -5.04 -26.74 7.66
CA SER A 61 -4.23 -27.20 8.77
C SER A 61 -3.64 -26.00 9.52
N HIS A 62 -4.18 -25.71 10.70
CA HIS A 62 -3.65 -24.71 11.60
C HIS A 62 -2.35 -25.22 12.23
N SER A 63 -1.20 -24.66 11.83
CA SER A 63 -0.03 -24.69 12.70
C SER A 63 -0.23 -23.64 13.78
N ALA A 64 -0.65 -24.09 14.96
CA ALA A 64 -0.63 -23.28 16.17
C ALA A 64 0.79 -22.72 16.41
N VAL A 65 0.87 -21.52 17.02
CA VAL A 65 1.63 -21.24 18.26
C VAL A 65 2.02 -19.74 18.33
N ILE A 66 1.36 -19.05 19.27
CA ILE A 66 1.82 -17.90 20.06
C ILE A 66 1.94 -16.54 19.33
N SER A 67 0.84 -15.77 19.36
CA SER A 67 0.87 -14.31 19.35
C SER A 67 1.15 -13.78 20.77
N GLU A 68 2.29 -14.17 21.36
CA GLU A 68 2.95 -13.24 22.29
C GLU A 68 3.21 -11.98 21.46
N SER A 69 2.83 -10.81 21.95
CA SER A 69 2.88 -9.53 21.24
C SER A 69 4.32 -9.05 20.98
N LEU A 70 5.09 -9.84 20.24
CA LEU A 70 6.43 -9.56 19.76
C LEU A 70 6.41 -8.28 18.94
N LYS A 71 6.90 -7.20 19.56
CA LYS A 71 7.19 -5.96 18.85
C LYS A 71 8.56 -6.10 18.18
N SER A 72 8.58 -6.66 16.97
CA SER A 72 9.77 -6.67 16.13
C SER A 72 10.22 -5.24 15.83
N ILE A 73 11.52 -5.01 15.92
CA ILE A 73 12.14 -3.71 15.68
C ILE A 73 13.13 -3.73 14.52
N LEU A 74 13.60 -4.92 14.11
CA LEU A 74 14.41 -5.15 12.92
C LEU A 74 14.08 -6.51 12.31
N TRP A 75 13.96 -6.55 10.99
CA TRP A 75 14.02 -7.76 10.17
C TRP A 75 15.26 -7.63 9.29
N ALA A 76 16.11 -8.65 9.22
CA ALA A 76 17.30 -8.58 8.38
C ALA A 76 17.61 -9.88 7.64
N GLU A 77 18.29 -9.72 6.50
CA GLU A 77 18.90 -10.82 5.74
C GLU A 77 20.42 -10.80 6.00
N ALA A 78 21.01 -11.97 6.23
CA ALA A 78 22.44 -12.10 6.46
C ALA A 78 23.09 -12.90 5.33
N LYS A 79 24.30 -12.51 4.91
CA LYS A 79 25.11 -13.28 3.95
C LYS A 79 26.49 -13.58 4.49
N GLN A 80 26.98 -14.78 4.18
CA GLN A 80 28.35 -15.16 4.54
C GLN A 80 29.38 -14.42 3.66
N GLY A 81 30.52 -14.05 4.24
CA GLY A 81 31.63 -13.44 3.50
C GLY A 81 31.35 -11.99 3.11
N THR A 82 32.08 -11.47 2.12
CA THR A 82 32.02 -10.04 1.70
C THR A 82 31.79 -9.87 0.20
N GLY A 83 31.71 -10.97 -0.55
CA GLY A 83 31.59 -10.95 -2.01
C GLY A 83 30.16 -10.77 -2.54
N HIS A 84 29.19 -10.54 -1.65
CA HIS A 84 27.79 -10.36 -2.02
C HIS A 84 27.45 -8.89 -2.14
N ASP A 85 26.55 -8.56 -3.06
CA ASP A 85 25.92 -7.25 -3.06
C ASP A 85 24.93 -7.17 -1.88
N ILE A 86 25.09 -6.14 -1.07
CA ILE A 86 24.21 -5.89 0.07
C ILE A 86 22.78 -5.56 -0.39
N TYR A 87 22.62 -4.98 -1.58
CA TYR A 87 21.31 -4.66 -2.16
C TYR A 87 20.59 -5.90 -2.66
N GLU A 88 21.29 -6.88 -3.21
CA GLU A 88 20.72 -8.22 -3.49
C GLU A 88 20.17 -8.87 -2.22
N SER A 89 20.85 -8.69 -1.08
CA SER A 89 20.40 -9.21 0.21
C SER A 89 19.13 -8.52 0.69
N PHE A 90 18.99 -7.20 0.47
CA PHE A 90 17.72 -6.50 0.70
C PHE A 90 16.60 -6.99 -0.20
N VAL A 91 16.88 -7.23 -1.48
CA VAL A 91 15.88 -7.75 -2.44
C VAL A 91 15.38 -9.12 -2.02
N GLN A 92 16.29 -9.99 -1.55
CA GLN A 92 15.90 -11.28 -0.98
C GLN A 92 14.98 -11.10 0.23
N LEU A 93 15.30 -10.18 1.15
CA LEU A 93 14.44 -9.91 2.30
C LEU A 93 13.05 -9.40 1.89
N ILE A 94 12.99 -8.48 0.93
CA ILE A 94 11.74 -7.92 0.39
C ILE A 94 10.91 -9.04 -0.26
N LEU A 95 11.52 -9.92 -1.04
CA LEU A 95 10.86 -11.11 -1.59
C LEU A 95 10.28 -12.00 -0.50
N THR A 96 11.04 -12.28 0.55
CA THR A 96 10.57 -13.08 1.69
C THR A 96 9.37 -12.43 2.37
N ILE A 97 9.44 -11.13 2.68
CA ILE A 97 8.34 -10.38 3.31
C ILE A 97 7.07 -10.41 2.45
N GLY A 98 7.20 -10.15 1.14
CA GLY A 98 6.05 -10.11 0.24
C GLY A 98 5.43 -11.48 -0.01
N LYS A 99 6.27 -12.52 -0.18
CA LYS A 99 5.82 -13.92 -0.31
C LYS A 99 5.00 -14.40 0.88
N GLU A 100 5.46 -14.09 2.09
CA GLU A 100 4.80 -14.55 3.31
C GLU A 100 3.66 -13.65 3.79
N LYS A 101 3.51 -12.48 3.13
CA LYS A 101 2.65 -11.38 3.57
C LYS A 101 2.91 -11.03 5.04
N THR A 102 4.19 -10.99 5.45
CA THR A 102 4.59 -10.82 6.86
C THR A 102 4.00 -9.55 7.47
N PHE A 103 3.88 -8.49 6.67
CA PHE A 103 3.33 -7.19 7.07
C PHE A 103 1.83 -7.18 7.36
N GLU A 104 1.10 -8.24 7.03
CA GLU A 104 -0.33 -8.41 7.38
C GLU A 104 -0.48 -9.11 8.75
N LYS A 105 0.48 -9.96 9.09
CA LYS A 105 0.45 -10.81 10.29
C LYS A 105 1.18 -10.16 11.46
N TYR A 106 2.25 -9.44 11.18
CA TYR A 106 3.15 -8.86 12.18
C TYR A 106 3.29 -7.35 11.96
N LEU A 107 3.40 -6.61 13.06
CA LEU A 107 3.63 -5.18 13.04
C LEU A 107 4.99 -4.88 12.36
N PRO A 108 5.01 -4.13 11.23
CA PRO A 108 6.27 -3.85 10.54
C PRO A 108 7.26 -3.08 11.44
N PRO A 109 8.56 -3.43 11.40
CA PRO A 109 9.59 -2.75 12.19
C PRO A 109 9.85 -1.33 11.65
N LYS A 110 10.60 -0.53 12.42
CA LYS A 110 11.05 0.78 11.92
C LYS A 110 12.02 0.61 10.75
N TYR A 111 12.94 -0.36 10.87
CA TYR A 111 13.96 -0.65 9.88
C TYR A 111 13.88 -2.11 9.45
N ILE A 112 14.21 -2.34 8.18
CA ILE A 112 14.75 -3.62 7.73
C ILE A 112 16.24 -3.46 7.47
N GLY A 113 16.97 -4.57 7.40
CA GLY A 113 18.41 -4.54 7.24
C GLY A 113 18.96 -5.66 6.36
N ALA A 114 20.20 -5.49 5.94
CA ALA A 114 21.00 -6.53 5.34
C ALA A 114 22.42 -6.42 5.89
N PHE A 115 23.08 -7.55 6.16
CA PHE A 115 24.45 -7.54 6.64
C PHE A 115 25.27 -8.73 6.16
N ASP A 116 26.57 -8.53 6.10
CA ASP A 116 27.54 -9.55 5.72
C ASP A 116 28.73 -9.54 6.71
N ALA A 117 29.88 -10.12 6.35
CA ALA A 117 31.03 -10.16 7.24
C ALA A 117 31.78 -8.81 7.39
N GLU A 118 31.45 -7.79 6.60
CA GLU A 118 32.13 -6.50 6.57
C GLU A 118 31.23 -5.35 7.05
N LYS A 119 29.95 -5.41 6.73
CA LYS A 119 29.06 -4.24 6.81
C LYS A 119 27.62 -4.60 7.18
N PHE A 120 26.91 -3.61 7.72
CA PHE A 120 25.48 -3.66 8.03
C PHE A 120 24.80 -2.43 7.44
N ALA A 121 23.81 -2.65 6.57
CA ALA A 121 22.95 -1.61 6.02
C ALA A 121 21.52 -1.65 6.60
N PHE A 122 20.89 -0.48 6.74
CA PHE A 122 19.52 -0.31 7.23
C PHE A 122 18.71 0.61 6.31
N ILE A 123 17.42 0.31 6.11
CA ILE A 123 16.47 1.21 5.45
C ILE A 123 15.16 1.25 6.23
N GLU A 124 14.54 2.43 6.32
CA GLU A 124 13.23 2.58 6.97
C GLU A 124 12.14 1.84 6.17
N TYR A 125 11.28 1.10 6.86
CA TYR A 125 10.28 0.24 6.21
C TYR A 125 9.33 1.00 5.26
N HIS A 126 8.88 2.21 5.63
CA HIS A 126 7.97 3.02 4.79
C HIS A 126 8.55 3.35 3.43
N LYS A 127 9.89 3.39 3.28
CA LYS A 127 10.54 3.64 2.00
C LYS A 127 10.29 2.52 1.00
N ILE A 128 10.30 1.27 1.45
CA ILE A 128 10.06 0.10 0.60
C ILE A 128 8.60 -0.35 0.60
N GLN A 129 7.77 0.24 1.45
CA GLN A 129 6.42 -0.26 1.71
C GLN A 129 5.58 -0.36 0.43
N GLU A 130 5.72 0.59 -0.49
CA GLU A 130 4.99 0.60 -1.77
C GLU A 130 5.28 -0.62 -2.63
N VAL A 131 6.46 -1.23 -2.45
CA VAL A 131 6.89 -2.38 -3.23
C VAL A 131 5.94 -3.56 -3.05
N PHE A 132 5.41 -3.73 -1.84
CA PHE A 132 4.46 -4.80 -1.53
C PHE A 132 3.06 -4.60 -2.13
N TYR A 133 2.78 -3.43 -2.68
CA TYR A 133 1.48 -3.08 -3.26
C TYR A 133 1.54 -2.98 -4.79
N GLN A 134 2.61 -3.48 -5.41
CA GLN A 134 2.76 -3.52 -6.86
C GLN A 134 1.89 -4.59 -7.50
N ASN A 135 1.43 -4.29 -8.69
CA ASN A 135 0.68 -5.23 -9.53
C ASN A 135 1.62 -6.14 -10.30
N ASP A 136 1.08 -7.28 -10.74
CA ASP A 136 1.73 -8.21 -11.66
C ASP A 136 3.11 -8.71 -11.21
N PHE A 137 3.32 -8.74 -9.89
CA PHE A 137 4.50 -9.34 -9.30
C PHE A 137 4.17 -10.72 -8.74
N ASN A 138 4.87 -11.74 -9.24
CA ASN A 138 4.73 -13.09 -8.72
C ASN A 138 5.54 -13.25 -7.42
N TRP A 139 4.87 -13.08 -6.28
CA TRP A 139 5.49 -13.27 -4.97
C TRP A 139 5.81 -14.73 -4.64
N ASN A 140 5.30 -15.71 -5.40
CA ASN A 140 5.49 -17.14 -5.14
C ASN A 140 6.80 -17.70 -5.74
N VAL A 141 7.88 -16.92 -5.70
CA VAL A 141 9.22 -17.34 -6.13
C VAL A 141 10.10 -17.70 -4.95
N THR A 142 11.21 -18.39 -5.19
CA THR A 142 12.22 -18.64 -4.15
C THR A 142 13.07 -17.39 -3.96
N PRO A 143 13.05 -16.73 -2.78
CA PRO A 143 13.74 -15.45 -2.58
C PRO A 143 15.25 -15.48 -2.86
N SER A 144 15.90 -16.61 -2.60
CA SER A 144 17.34 -16.81 -2.82
C SER A 144 17.72 -17.13 -4.27
N ASN A 145 16.77 -17.20 -5.21
CA ASN A 145 17.06 -17.42 -6.62
C ASN A 145 17.30 -16.08 -7.34
N HIS A 146 18.55 -15.62 -7.35
CA HIS A 146 18.97 -14.34 -7.94
C HIS A 146 18.79 -14.32 -9.47
N ASP A 147 18.70 -15.49 -10.11
CA ASP A 147 18.51 -15.61 -11.56
C ASP A 147 17.06 -15.45 -12.01
N SER A 148 16.11 -15.51 -11.08
CA SER A 148 14.68 -15.37 -11.39
C SER A 148 14.35 -14.00 -11.98
N LYS A 149 13.32 -13.97 -12.83
CA LYS A 149 12.81 -12.73 -13.44
C LYS A 149 12.36 -11.76 -12.35
N GLU A 150 11.67 -12.28 -11.35
CA GLU A 150 11.10 -11.57 -10.22
C GLU A 150 12.20 -10.93 -9.35
N PHE A 151 13.29 -11.66 -9.07
CA PHE A 151 14.43 -11.10 -8.35
C PHE A 151 15.06 -9.94 -9.14
N LYS A 152 15.35 -10.14 -10.42
CA LYS A 152 15.94 -9.10 -11.28
C LYS A 152 15.03 -7.87 -11.39
N GLN A 153 13.72 -8.07 -11.50
CA GLN A 153 12.73 -7.01 -11.52
C GLN A 153 12.73 -6.20 -10.22
N LEU A 154 12.69 -6.86 -9.06
CA LEU A 154 12.76 -6.17 -7.77
C LEU A 154 14.10 -5.49 -7.54
N HIS A 155 15.20 -6.11 -7.98
CA HIS A 155 16.51 -5.50 -7.89
C HIS A 155 16.56 -4.19 -8.66
N SER A 156 16.21 -4.20 -9.95
CA SER A 156 16.20 -2.98 -10.77
C SER A 156 15.27 -1.90 -10.25
N LEU A 157 14.15 -2.28 -9.64
CA LEU A 157 13.23 -1.32 -9.06
C LEU A 157 13.78 -0.70 -7.76
N CYS A 158 14.31 -1.55 -6.87
CA CYS A 158 14.73 -1.14 -5.54
C CYS A 158 16.15 -0.55 -5.52
N GLU A 159 16.96 -0.75 -6.56
CA GLU A 159 18.37 -0.36 -6.59
C GLU A 159 18.61 1.10 -6.20
N ASN A 160 18.03 2.05 -6.95
CA ASN A 160 18.18 3.48 -6.65
C ASN A 160 17.60 3.84 -5.26
N LEU A 161 16.43 3.27 -4.95
CA LEU A 161 15.75 3.52 -3.67
C LEU A 161 16.61 3.06 -2.49
N LEU A 162 17.21 1.87 -2.58
CA LEU A 162 18.09 1.30 -1.57
C LEU A 162 19.40 2.08 -1.49
N GLN A 163 19.99 2.47 -2.62
CA GLN A 163 21.23 3.27 -2.64
C GLN A 163 21.04 4.64 -2.00
N GLU A 164 19.95 5.34 -2.31
CA GLU A 164 19.69 6.70 -1.81
C GLU A 164 19.22 6.75 -0.35
N ASN A 165 18.54 5.70 0.13
CA ASN A 165 17.85 5.73 1.43
C ASN A 165 18.42 4.77 2.47
N SER A 166 19.38 3.91 2.10
CA SER A 166 20.03 3.02 3.07
C SER A 166 21.17 3.72 3.80
N ILE A 167 21.29 3.40 5.08
CA ILE A 167 22.41 3.82 5.93
C ILE A 167 23.32 2.62 6.11
N LEU A 168 24.56 2.72 5.62
CA LEU A 168 25.54 1.64 5.62
C LEU A 168 26.65 1.93 6.63
N PHE A 169 26.98 0.92 7.45
CA PHE A 169 28.06 0.97 8.42
C PHE A 169 29.04 -0.18 8.16
N THR A 170 30.33 0.13 8.04
CA THR A 170 31.40 -0.87 7.98
C THR A 170 31.90 -1.18 9.39
N TYR A 171 32.01 -2.46 9.75
CA TYR A 171 32.37 -2.86 11.12
C TYR A 171 33.77 -2.39 11.53
N GLU A 172 34.75 -2.43 10.62
CA GLU A 172 36.13 -2.06 10.93
C GLU A 172 36.27 -0.58 11.30
N SER A 173 35.60 0.30 10.55
CA SER A 173 35.78 1.75 10.69
C SER A 173 34.66 2.45 11.46
N GLN A 174 33.47 1.86 11.53
CA GLN A 174 32.25 2.55 12.03
C GLN A 174 31.49 1.74 13.11
N GLU A 175 32.19 0.88 13.86
CA GLU A 175 31.55 0.08 14.92
C GLU A 175 30.87 0.95 15.98
N ALA A 176 31.49 2.08 16.35
CA ALA A 176 30.98 2.98 17.39
C ALA A 176 29.71 3.71 16.93
N GLU A 177 29.72 4.21 15.70
CA GLU A 177 28.61 4.88 15.04
C GLU A 177 27.43 3.93 14.86
N LEU A 178 27.69 2.67 14.49
CA LEU A 178 26.65 1.65 14.40
C LEU A 178 26.01 1.38 15.78
N LYS A 179 26.81 1.26 16.84
CA LYS A 179 26.29 1.09 18.21
C LYS A 179 25.45 2.29 18.65
N GLU A 180 25.88 3.50 18.32
CA GLU A 180 25.12 4.72 18.61
C GLU A 180 23.82 4.80 17.82
N PHE A 181 23.87 4.51 16.51
CA PHE A 181 22.69 4.41 15.65
C PHE A 181 21.66 3.45 16.23
N ILE A 182 22.10 2.25 16.64
CA ILE A 182 21.22 1.23 17.24
C ILE A 182 20.62 1.73 18.56
N LYS A 183 21.45 2.32 19.44
CA LYS A 183 20.99 2.86 20.72
C LYS A 183 19.94 3.96 20.54
N LEU A 184 20.12 4.85 19.57
CA LEU A 184 19.21 5.97 19.31
C LEU A 184 17.91 5.55 18.63
N ASN A 185 17.99 4.59 17.70
CA ASN A 185 16.86 4.21 16.85
C ASN A 185 16.04 3.02 17.36
N PHE A 186 16.62 2.17 18.20
CA PHE A 186 16.01 0.92 18.65
C PHE A 186 15.72 0.93 20.16
N LYS A 187 15.72 2.11 20.79
CA LYS A 187 15.55 2.34 22.25
C LYS A 187 14.75 1.25 22.95
N THR A 188 15.33 0.57 23.94
CA THR A 188 14.64 -0.34 24.84
C THR A 188 13.81 0.45 25.85
N ASP A 189 12.72 1.09 25.42
CA ASP A 189 11.81 1.70 26.39
C ASP A 189 11.25 0.59 27.27
N LYS A 190 11.54 0.69 28.58
CA LYS A 190 11.18 -0.28 29.62
C LYS A 190 9.70 -0.21 30.02
N ASP A 191 8.90 0.64 29.38
CA ASP A 191 7.50 0.85 29.73
C ASP A 191 6.58 0.49 28.56
N ILE A 192 6.16 -0.78 28.51
CA ILE A 192 5.07 -1.21 27.62
C ILE A 192 3.75 -1.07 28.41
N SER A 193 3.49 0.14 28.89
CA SER A 193 2.15 0.57 29.32
C SER A 193 1.56 1.64 28.40
N GLU A 194 2.30 2.08 27.39
CA GLU A 194 1.87 3.09 26.44
C GLU A 194 1.29 2.47 25.17
N LYS A 195 0.22 3.09 24.66
CA LYS A 195 -0.44 2.70 23.41
C LYS A 195 0.56 2.64 22.23
N ILE A 196 0.32 1.76 21.26
CA ILE A 196 1.14 1.66 20.04
C ILE A 196 0.94 2.92 19.18
N SER A 197 1.98 3.72 19.01
CA SER A 197 1.93 4.89 18.12
C SER A 197 1.75 4.50 16.65
N VAL A 198 0.83 5.20 15.98
CA VAL A 198 0.66 5.11 14.52
C VAL A 198 1.76 5.94 13.84
N THR A 199 2.39 5.36 12.82
CA THR A 199 3.56 5.91 12.12
C THR A 199 3.46 5.65 10.61
N LYS A 200 4.37 6.23 9.83
CA LYS A 200 4.51 5.95 8.39
C LYS A 200 4.69 4.46 8.06
N ASN A 201 5.27 3.68 8.98
CA ASN A 201 5.60 2.25 8.75
C ASN A 201 4.44 1.30 9.00
N ASN A 202 3.47 1.67 9.85
CA ASN A 202 2.48 0.73 10.39
C ASN A 202 1.02 1.12 10.17
N PHE A 203 0.74 2.28 9.57
CA PHE A 203 -0.64 2.76 9.41
C PHE A 203 -1.51 1.83 8.54
N THR A 204 -0.92 1.14 7.56
CA THR A 204 -1.60 0.13 6.73
C THR A 204 -1.96 -1.12 7.52
N PHE A 205 -1.03 -1.63 8.33
CA PHE A 205 -1.30 -2.73 9.25
C PHE A 205 -2.42 -2.38 10.24
N ILE A 206 -2.36 -1.18 10.84
CA ILE A 206 -3.39 -0.71 11.78
C ILE A 206 -4.74 -0.55 11.07
N PHE A 207 -4.76 -0.05 9.83
CA PHE A 207 -5.97 0.01 9.01
C PHE A 207 -6.57 -1.37 8.75
N GLN A 208 -5.77 -2.39 8.41
CA GLN A 208 -6.27 -3.76 8.24
C GLN A 208 -6.94 -4.27 9.53
N ARG A 209 -6.31 -4.05 10.69
CA ARG A 209 -6.89 -4.44 11.99
C ARG A 209 -8.15 -3.65 12.32
N TRP A 210 -8.18 -2.35 12.02
CA TRP A 210 -9.37 -1.51 12.16
C TRP A 210 -10.50 -1.98 11.24
N SER A 211 -10.17 -2.39 10.01
CA SER A 211 -11.14 -2.88 9.03
C SER A 211 -11.77 -4.22 9.43
N LEU A 212 -11.08 -5.01 10.26
CA LEU A 212 -11.64 -6.24 10.82
C LEU A 212 -12.46 -5.97 12.09
N ALA A 213 -11.99 -5.07 12.96
CA ALA A 213 -12.59 -4.88 14.28
C ALA A 213 -13.69 -3.81 14.33
N VAL A 214 -13.47 -2.66 13.69
CA VAL A 214 -14.33 -1.46 13.83
C VAL A 214 -15.26 -1.30 12.63
N LYS A 215 -14.74 -1.45 11.41
CA LYS A 215 -15.53 -1.27 10.17
C LYS A 215 -16.87 -2.04 10.17
N PRO A 216 -16.96 -3.31 10.63
CA PRO A 216 -18.25 -4.03 10.64
C PRO A 216 -19.29 -3.47 11.61
N THR A 217 -18.89 -2.64 12.59
CA THR A 217 -19.80 -2.04 13.57
C THR A 217 -20.28 -0.65 13.17
N ILE A 218 -19.81 -0.11 12.04
CA ILE A 218 -20.30 1.16 11.50
C ILE A 218 -21.59 0.88 10.71
N ALA A 219 -22.65 1.64 10.98
CA ALA A 219 -23.98 1.44 10.38
C ALA A 219 -24.08 1.96 8.93
N VAL A 220 -23.07 1.68 8.11
CA VAL A 220 -22.96 2.07 6.69
C VAL A 220 -23.26 0.87 5.81
N ASP A 221 -24.09 1.07 4.78
CA ASP A 221 -24.12 0.19 3.63
C ASP A 221 -22.87 0.44 2.79
N TRP A 222 -21.90 -0.46 2.89
CA TRP A 222 -20.58 -0.29 2.27
C TRP A 222 -20.63 -0.32 0.74
N ASP A 223 -21.59 -1.05 0.16
CA ASP A 223 -21.75 -1.11 -1.30
C ASP A 223 -22.30 0.22 -1.84
N LEU A 224 -23.29 0.80 -1.14
CA LEU A 224 -23.81 2.13 -1.48
C LEU A 224 -22.81 3.25 -1.20
N ALA A 225 -22.06 3.17 -0.09
CA ALA A 225 -21.01 4.14 0.22
C ALA A 225 -19.91 4.15 -0.85
N GLN A 226 -19.48 2.97 -1.30
CA GLN A 226 -18.49 2.84 -2.37
C GLN A 226 -18.97 3.47 -3.67
N LYS A 227 -20.23 3.22 -4.08
CA LYS A 227 -20.84 3.87 -5.26
C LYS A 227 -20.91 5.39 -5.14
N ALA A 228 -20.97 5.92 -3.92
CA ALA A 228 -20.96 7.35 -3.65
C ALA A 228 -19.54 7.94 -3.49
N GLY A 229 -18.49 7.17 -3.78
CA GLY A 229 -17.09 7.60 -3.70
C GLY A 229 -16.50 7.60 -2.28
N ILE A 230 -17.23 7.05 -1.30
CA ILE A 230 -16.82 7.03 0.11
C ILE A 230 -16.37 5.61 0.45
N ILE A 231 -15.11 5.47 0.84
CA ILE A 231 -14.52 4.16 1.15
C ILE A 231 -14.16 4.07 2.64
N SER A 232 -13.90 2.84 3.10
CA SER A 232 -13.54 2.59 4.50
C SER A 232 -12.27 3.33 4.94
N ALA A 233 -11.38 3.70 4.01
CA ALA A 233 -10.21 4.54 4.32
C ALA A 233 -10.61 5.93 4.85
N ASP A 234 -11.70 6.52 4.34
CA ASP A 234 -12.14 7.86 4.77
C ASP A 234 -12.59 7.85 6.24
N PHE A 235 -13.30 6.79 6.64
CA PHE A 235 -13.69 6.56 8.04
C PHE A 235 -12.48 6.29 8.94
N PHE A 236 -11.51 5.50 8.47
CA PHE A 236 -10.28 5.26 9.23
C PHE A 236 -9.46 6.53 9.43
N LEU A 237 -9.33 7.37 8.39
CA LEU A 237 -8.63 8.66 8.51
C LEU A 237 -9.35 9.61 9.46
N ALA A 238 -10.69 9.62 9.43
CA ALA A 238 -11.51 10.38 10.39
C ALA A 238 -11.24 9.96 11.84
N ASP A 239 -11.16 8.65 12.08
CA ASP A 239 -10.83 8.08 13.39
C ASP A 239 -9.38 8.40 13.79
N LEU A 240 -8.44 8.19 12.89
CA LEU A 240 -7.01 8.28 13.15
C LEU A 240 -6.58 9.72 13.43
N LEU A 241 -7.15 10.69 12.70
CA LEU A 241 -6.87 12.11 12.83
C LEU A 241 -7.89 12.79 13.75
N SER A 242 -8.19 12.17 14.88
CA SER A 242 -9.10 12.71 15.89
C SER A 242 -8.46 12.82 17.27
N SER A 243 -8.91 13.82 18.04
CA SER A 243 -8.66 13.96 19.47
C SER A 243 -10.00 14.06 20.19
N GLU A 244 -10.12 13.47 21.38
CA GLU A 244 -11.37 13.46 22.15
C GLU A 244 -12.62 12.97 21.37
N ASN A 245 -12.42 12.09 20.38
CA ASN A 245 -13.43 11.62 19.43
C ASN A 245 -13.98 12.71 18.49
N GLU A 246 -13.20 13.74 18.21
CA GLU A 246 -13.49 14.75 17.20
C GLU A 246 -12.34 14.84 16.20
N SER A 247 -12.64 14.71 14.90
CA SER A 247 -11.62 14.84 13.86
C SER A 247 -11.02 16.25 13.87
N LEU A 248 -9.70 16.32 13.73
CA LEU A 248 -8.90 17.54 13.80
C LEU A 248 -8.80 18.27 12.45
N LYS A 249 -8.99 17.55 11.33
CA LYS A 249 -8.83 18.09 9.98
C LYS A 249 -10.19 18.27 9.31
N GLU A 250 -10.55 19.52 9.02
CA GLU A 250 -11.85 19.88 8.45
C GLU A 250 -12.01 19.49 6.96
N ASN A 251 -10.90 19.28 6.25
CA ASN A 251 -10.89 18.92 4.83
C ASN A 251 -11.06 17.41 4.56
N LEU A 252 -11.46 16.62 5.58
CA LEU A 252 -11.76 15.20 5.38
C LEU A 252 -13.19 15.03 4.85
N TYR A 253 -13.37 14.11 3.90
CA TYR A 253 -14.70 13.74 3.38
C TYR A 253 -15.62 13.15 4.45
N VAL A 254 -15.02 12.53 5.48
CA VAL A 254 -15.70 11.99 6.65
C VAL A 254 -15.02 12.57 7.88
N VAL A 255 -15.81 13.06 8.84
CA VAL A 255 -15.33 13.53 10.13
C VAL A 255 -16.04 12.78 11.25
N LEU A 256 -15.29 12.41 12.29
CA LEU A 256 -15.84 11.85 13.50
C LEU A 256 -16.30 12.99 14.42
N LYS A 257 -17.54 12.88 14.92
CA LYS A 257 -18.15 13.78 15.91
C LYS A 257 -18.70 12.96 17.06
N LYS A 258 -17.88 12.77 18.09
CA LYS A 258 -18.14 12.01 19.32
C LYS A 258 -18.50 10.55 19.05
N THR A 259 -19.77 10.29 18.77
CA THR A 259 -20.35 8.94 18.64
C THR A 259 -20.87 8.63 17.23
N LYS A 260 -20.66 9.52 16.28
CA LYS A 260 -21.11 9.38 14.90
C LYS A 260 -20.11 9.97 13.92
N TYR A 261 -20.14 9.49 12.69
CA TYR A 261 -19.46 10.10 11.56
C TYR A 261 -20.41 11.06 10.85
N GLU A 262 -19.89 12.21 10.43
CA GLU A 262 -20.57 13.15 9.57
C GLU A 262 -19.84 13.20 8.23
N LEU A 263 -20.60 13.09 7.15
CA LEU A 263 -20.08 13.16 5.79
C LEU A 263 -20.03 14.63 5.35
N ALA A 264 -19.08 14.97 4.48
CA ALA A 264 -18.98 16.30 3.90
C ALA A 264 -20.34 16.75 3.33
N LYS A 265 -20.66 18.03 3.58
CA LYS A 265 -21.92 18.66 3.18
C LYS A 265 -22.09 18.55 1.67
N LYS A 266 -23.17 17.91 1.22
CA LYS A 266 -23.58 17.98 -0.19
C LYS A 266 -24.51 19.16 -0.36
N ILE A 267 -24.17 20.03 -1.32
CA ILE A 267 -25.06 21.06 -1.83
C ILE A 267 -25.84 20.40 -2.95
N ASP A 268 -27.16 20.32 -2.81
CA ASP A 268 -28.00 19.81 -3.90
C ASP A 268 -28.17 20.84 -5.03
N GLU A 269 -28.82 20.43 -6.13
CA GLU A 269 -29.04 21.27 -7.32
C GLU A 269 -29.82 22.57 -7.02
N MET A 270 -30.48 22.66 -5.85
CA MET A 270 -31.21 23.83 -5.38
C MET A 270 -30.39 24.73 -4.44
N GLY A 271 -29.14 24.39 -4.18
CA GLY A 271 -28.28 25.13 -3.26
C GLY A 271 -28.50 24.79 -1.78
N LEU A 272 -29.26 23.73 -1.45
CA LEU A 272 -29.52 23.33 -0.07
C LEU A 272 -28.40 22.44 0.47
N VAL A 273 -27.98 22.71 1.70
CA VAL A 273 -26.95 21.96 2.41
C VAL A 273 -27.59 20.78 3.13
N SER A 274 -27.28 19.56 2.70
CA SER A 274 -27.65 18.33 3.42
C SER A 274 -26.45 17.77 4.18
N THR A 275 -26.67 17.39 5.45
CA THR A 275 -25.67 16.73 6.30
C THR A 275 -26.13 15.30 6.55
N SER A 276 -25.33 14.32 6.11
CA SER A 276 -25.57 12.91 6.40
C SER A 276 -24.68 12.46 7.55
N SER A 277 -25.21 11.66 8.47
CA SER A 277 -24.42 11.11 9.57
C SER A 277 -24.75 9.64 9.83
N VAL A 278 -23.75 8.90 10.28
CA VAL A 278 -23.86 7.47 10.56
C VAL A 278 -23.22 7.12 11.90
N GLY A 279 -23.90 6.27 12.68
CA GLY A 279 -23.44 5.84 13.99
C GLY A 279 -22.81 4.45 13.99
N PHE A 280 -22.53 3.96 15.19
CA PHE A 280 -22.05 2.59 15.42
C PHE A 280 -23.19 1.71 15.93
N THR A 281 -23.33 0.52 15.36
CA THR A 281 -24.36 -0.48 15.74
C THR A 281 -24.10 -1.07 17.13
N ASP A 282 -22.86 -1.04 17.60
CA ASP A 282 -22.42 -1.60 18.87
C ASP A 282 -22.22 -0.56 19.99
N ARG A 283 -22.66 0.69 19.77
CA ARG A 283 -22.44 1.82 20.70
C ARG A 283 -20.94 2.08 20.98
N GLN A 284 -20.08 1.93 19.98
CA GLN A 284 -18.62 2.17 20.03
C GLN A 284 -17.84 1.19 20.92
N ALA A 285 -18.35 0.00 21.18
CA ALA A 285 -17.64 -0.99 22.00
C ALA A 285 -16.32 -1.41 21.34
N ALA A 286 -16.37 -1.87 20.09
CA ALA A 286 -15.20 -2.29 19.31
C ALA A 286 -14.26 -1.12 19.05
N TYR A 287 -14.81 0.05 18.72
CA TYR A 287 -14.04 1.28 18.52
C TYR A 287 -13.20 1.67 19.75
N LYS A 288 -13.80 1.67 20.95
CA LYS A 288 -13.08 2.03 22.19
C LYS A 288 -12.00 1.01 22.53
N GLN A 289 -12.30 -0.27 22.35
CA GLN A 289 -11.35 -1.35 22.57
C GLN A 289 -10.16 -1.27 21.61
N PHE A 290 -10.42 -0.99 20.33
CA PHE A 290 -9.39 -0.82 19.31
C PHE A 290 -8.46 0.36 19.64
N TRP A 291 -9.02 1.55 19.89
CA TRP A 291 -8.24 2.76 20.19
C TRP A 291 -7.69 2.81 21.63
N ALA A 292 -7.97 1.80 22.46
CA ALA A 292 -7.25 1.59 23.72
C ALA A 292 -5.85 1.03 23.46
N ILE A 293 -5.64 0.32 22.35
CA ILE A 293 -4.38 -0.30 21.96
C ILE A 293 -3.47 0.68 21.21
N TYR A 294 -4.04 1.52 20.33
CA TYR A 294 -3.30 2.42 19.45
C TYR A 294 -3.39 3.89 19.87
N GLN A 295 -2.26 4.60 19.82
CA GLN A 295 -2.21 6.03 20.07
C GLN A 295 -2.67 6.79 18.83
N ARG A 296 -3.59 7.73 19.04
CA ARG A 296 -4.02 8.71 18.05
C ARG A 296 -4.24 10.08 18.72
N PRO A 297 -4.12 11.20 17.99
CA PRO A 297 -3.63 11.25 16.60
C PRO A 297 -2.16 10.85 16.49
N PRO A 298 -1.68 10.43 15.31
CA PRO A 298 -0.24 10.27 15.06
C PRO A 298 0.45 11.63 15.19
N LYS A 299 1.79 11.63 15.24
CA LYS A 299 2.55 12.88 15.18
C LYS A 299 2.16 13.69 13.94
N GLU A 300 2.04 15.01 14.08
CA GLU A 300 1.61 15.91 12.99
C GLU A 300 2.47 15.77 11.72
N GLU A 301 3.79 15.57 11.87
CA GLU A 301 4.73 15.31 10.78
C GLU A 301 4.39 14.08 9.90
N TYR A 302 3.50 13.20 10.36
CA TYR A 302 3.06 12.02 9.61
C TYR A 302 1.73 12.21 8.89
N TRP A 303 0.97 13.27 9.18
CA TRP A 303 -0.40 13.42 8.70
C TRP A 303 -0.48 13.51 7.18
N ASP A 304 0.31 14.40 6.57
CA ASP A 304 0.27 14.59 5.13
C ASP A 304 0.78 13.37 4.36
N TYR A 305 1.74 12.63 4.92
CA TYR A 305 2.17 11.36 4.34
C TYR A 305 1.04 10.32 4.39
N ILE A 306 0.40 10.11 5.54
CA ILE A 306 -0.66 9.11 5.70
C ILE A 306 -1.88 9.44 4.82
N ILE A 307 -2.26 10.72 4.74
CA ILE A 307 -3.36 11.19 3.88
C ILE A 307 -2.97 11.05 2.40
N GLY A 308 -1.76 11.48 2.03
CA GLY A 308 -1.26 11.36 0.67
C GLY A 308 -1.12 9.90 0.22
N ARG A 309 -1.04 8.96 1.16
CA ARG A 309 -1.00 7.51 0.95
C ARG A 309 -2.32 6.80 1.18
N ARG A 310 -3.44 7.51 1.00
CA ARG A 310 -4.80 6.93 1.04
C ARG A 310 -4.97 5.74 0.09
N ASP A 311 -4.25 5.73 -1.04
CA ASP A 311 -4.18 4.62 -2.01
C ASP A 311 -3.76 3.28 -1.36
N LEU A 312 -2.91 3.34 -0.33
CA LEU A 312 -2.47 2.15 0.39
C LEU A 312 -3.56 1.56 1.32
N LEU A 313 -4.64 2.30 1.59
CA LEU A 313 -5.73 1.95 2.51
C LEU A 313 -6.95 1.32 1.79
N VAL A 314 -6.73 0.53 0.75
CA VAL A 314 -7.80 -0.18 0.03
C VAL A 314 -7.84 -1.65 0.48
N PRO A 315 -9.03 -2.18 0.85
CA PRO A 315 -9.20 -3.60 1.17
C PRO A 315 -8.71 -4.52 0.04
N GLN A 316 -8.00 -5.58 0.41
CA GLN A 316 -7.31 -6.49 -0.52
C GLN A 316 -8.29 -7.29 -1.40
N ASP A 317 -9.48 -7.58 -0.89
CA ASP A 317 -10.54 -8.28 -1.60
C ASP A 317 -11.17 -7.45 -2.74
N ILE A 318 -11.08 -6.12 -2.68
CA ILE A 318 -11.44 -5.21 -3.77
C ILE A 318 -10.30 -5.15 -4.79
N ARG A 319 -9.04 -5.15 -4.32
CA ARG A 319 -7.84 -5.17 -5.18
C ARG A 319 -7.74 -6.46 -6.00
N GLU A 320 -8.01 -7.61 -5.37
CA GLU A 320 -7.93 -8.93 -6.00
C GLU A 320 -9.13 -9.23 -6.92
N ARG A 321 -10.34 -8.70 -6.62
CA ARG A 321 -11.56 -8.98 -7.39
C ARG A 321 -11.84 -8.02 -8.55
N LYS A 322 -11.47 -6.74 -8.45
CA LYS A 322 -11.83 -5.74 -9.47
C LYS A 322 -10.76 -5.50 -10.53
N GLY A 323 -9.50 -5.92 -10.29
CA GLY A 323 -8.39 -5.58 -11.20
C GLY A 323 -8.26 -4.07 -11.48
N SER A 324 -8.89 -3.21 -10.67
CA SER A 324 -8.98 -1.78 -10.93
C SER A 324 -7.68 -1.11 -10.49
N PHE A 325 -6.68 -1.23 -11.34
CA PHE A 325 -5.40 -0.58 -11.15
C PHE A 325 -5.19 0.50 -12.19
N PHE A 326 -4.81 1.67 -11.71
CA PHE A 326 -4.51 2.84 -12.52
C PHE A 326 -3.17 2.64 -13.24
N THR A 327 -3.08 2.92 -14.55
CA THR A 327 -1.81 2.93 -15.29
C THR A 327 -0.93 4.11 -14.87
N PRO A 328 0.22 3.90 -14.18
CA PRO A 328 1.08 4.99 -13.73
C PRO A 328 1.56 5.88 -14.89
N ARG A 329 1.74 7.17 -14.61
CA ARG A 329 2.09 8.21 -15.61
C ARG A 329 3.30 7.86 -16.48
N ILE A 330 4.34 7.22 -15.92
CA ILE A 330 5.53 6.82 -16.67
C ILE A 330 5.19 5.85 -17.82
N TRP A 331 4.22 4.96 -17.63
CA TRP A 331 3.79 4.01 -18.65
C TRP A 331 2.85 4.66 -19.67
N VAL A 332 2.05 5.63 -19.24
CA VAL A 332 1.27 6.48 -20.15
C VAL A 332 2.21 7.20 -21.12
N GLU A 333 3.22 7.89 -20.61
CA GLU A 333 4.21 8.62 -21.42
C GLU A 333 4.98 7.67 -22.35
N LYS A 334 5.39 6.49 -21.86
CA LYS A 334 6.09 5.48 -22.68
C LYS A 334 5.21 4.93 -23.82
N SER A 335 3.93 4.70 -23.56
CA SER A 335 2.99 4.18 -24.57
C SER A 335 2.81 5.16 -25.74
N GLN A 336 2.65 6.45 -25.43
CA GLN A 336 2.51 7.51 -26.43
C GLN A 336 3.82 7.74 -27.20
N GLN A 337 4.98 7.60 -26.52
CA GLN A 337 6.28 7.61 -27.18
C GLN A 337 6.38 6.49 -28.22
N TYR A 338 6.03 5.25 -27.86
CA TYR A 338 6.08 4.13 -28.81
C TYR A 338 5.12 4.28 -29.98
N LEU A 339 3.94 4.86 -29.76
CA LEU A 339 3.02 5.18 -30.86
C LEU A 339 3.63 6.23 -31.79
N ALA A 340 4.25 7.28 -31.27
CA ALA A 340 4.94 8.28 -32.08
C ALA A 340 6.16 7.71 -32.85
N ASP A 341 6.93 6.84 -32.21
CA ASP A 341 8.11 6.21 -32.82
C ASP A 341 7.73 5.33 -34.04
N VAL A 342 6.55 4.69 -33.99
CA VAL A 342 6.09 3.76 -35.04
C VAL A 342 5.23 4.45 -36.09
N LEU A 343 4.32 5.34 -35.67
CA LEU A 343 3.31 5.96 -36.52
C LEU A 343 3.65 7.40 -36.94
N GLY A 344 4.75 7.96 -36.42
CA GLY A 344 5.19 9.33 -36.66
C GLY A 344 4.66 10.32 -35.61
N GLU A 345 5.28 11.49 -35.50
CA GLU A 345 4.95 12.50 -34.46
C GLU A 345 3.51 13.04 -34.57
N THR A 346 2.90 12.97 -35.75
CA THR A 346 1.54 13.46 -36.07
C THR A 346 0.44 12.41 -35.90
N TRP A 347 0.74 11.24 -35.32
CA TRP A 347 -0.18 10.10 -35.23
C TRP A 347 -1.55 10.42 -34.60
N GLN A 348 -1.62 11.37 -33.66
CA GLN A 348 -2.89 11.77 -33.04
C GLN A 348 -3.84 12.53 -33.99
N ASP A 349 -3.30 13.14 -35.05
CA ASP A 349 -4.07 13.85 -36.07
C ASP A 349 -4.52 12.91 -37.20
N GLU A 350 -3.76 11.85 -37.45
CA GLU A 350 -3.95 10.92 -38.56
C GLU A 350 -4.82 9.71 -38.20
N TYR A 351 -4.85 9.32 -36.92
CA TYR A 351 -5.51 8.12 -36.47
C TYR A 351 -6.57 8.39 -35.40
N ASP A 352 -7.57 7.52 -35.44
CA ASP A 352 -8.61 7.37 -34.44
C ASP A 352 -8.11 6.44 -33.31
N ILE A 353 -8.13 6.94 -32.07
CA ILE A 353 -7.57 6.30 -30.89
C ILE A 353 -8.72 5.83 -30.00
N TRP A 354 -8.87 4.52 -29.82
CA TRP A 354 -9.88 3.97 -28.92
C TRP A 354 -9.26 3.19 -27.76
N ASP A 355 -9.40 3.72 -26.56
CA ASP A 355 -9.07 3.00 -25.32
C ASP A 355 -10.25 2.11 -24.92
N CYS A 356 -10.10 0.81 -25.16
CA CYS A 356 -11.15 -0.19 -25.02
C CYS A 356 -11.48 -0.55 -23.56
N CYS A 357 -10.54 -0.38 -22.64
CA CYS A 357 -10.71 -0.69 -21.21
C CYS A 357 -10.20 0.50 -20.38
N ALA A 358 -10.72 1.68 -20.69
CA ALA A 358 -10.13 2.94 -20.27
C ALA A 358 -10.10 3.14 -18.74
N GLY A 359 -10.93 2.40 -18.00
CA GLY A 359 -11.20 2.68 -16.60
C GLY A 359 -11.59 4.16 -16.48
N THR A 360 -10.93 4.91 -15.61
CA THR A 360 -11.16 6.36 -15.45
C THR A 360 -10.39 7.25 -16.44
N GLY A 361 -9.80 6.68 -17.50
CA GLY A 361 -9.19 7.42 -18.62
C GLY A 361 -7.73 7.81 -18.39
N ASN A 362 -6.91 6.90 -17.85
CA ASN A 362 -5.55 7.24 -17.40
C ASN A 362 -4.51 7.23 -18.50
N LEU A 363 -4.62 6.28 -19.43
CA LEU A 363 -3.80 6.21 -20.66
C LEU A 363 -4.05 7.41 -21.60
N LEU A 364 -5.22 8.05 -21.47
CA LEU A 364 -5.63 9.18 -22.27
C LEU A 364 -4.97 10.50 -21.83
N ASN A 365 -4.39 10.55 -20.63
CA ASN A 365 -3.71 11.75 -20.14
C ASN A 365 -2.46 12.05 -20.98
N GLY A 366 -2.30 13.30 -21.42
CA GLY A 366 -1.16 13.71 -22.25
C GLY A 366 -1.42 13.67 -23.76
N LEU A 367 -2.53 13.05 -24.19
CA LEU A 367 -3.03 13.24 -25.55
C LEU A 367 -3.46 14.70 -25.75
N THR A 368 -3.31 15.19 -26.97
CA THR A 368 -3.53 16.59 -27.34
C THR A 368 -4.69 16.75 -28.32
N ASN A 369 -4.95 15.76 -29.19
CA ASN A 369 -6.05 15.79 -30.13
C ASN A 369 -7.23 14.89 -29.71
N TYR A 370 -7.96 15.31 -28.68
CA TYR A 370 -9.12 14.57 -28.17
C TYR A 370 -10.30 14.46 -29.15
N ARG A 371 -10.28 15.16 -30.30
CA ARG A 371 -11.27 14.94 -31.35
C ARG A 371 -11.21 13.54 -31.90
N ASN A 372 -10.06 12.88 -31.85
CA ASN A 372 -9.87 11.55 -32.40
C ASN A 372 -9.78 10.47 -31.30
N VAL A 373 -10.16 10.80 -30.06
CA VAL A 373 -10.03 9.89 -28.92
C VAL A 373 -11.40 9.41 -28.49
N TRP A 374 -11.54 8.09 -28.34
CA TRP A 374 -12.68 7.38 -27.76
C TRP A 374 -12.24 6.55 -26.55
N ALA A 375 -13.15 6.41 -25.61
CA ALA A 375 -12.95 5.61 -24.40
C ALA A 375 -14.17 4.75 -24.13
N SER A 376 -13.92 3.46 -23.90
CA SER A 376 -14.94 2.55 -23.40
C SER A 376 -14.45 1.73 -22.23
N THR A 377 -15.40 1.23 -21.46
CA THR A 377 -15.14 0.31 -20.35
C THR A 377 -16.43 -0.41 -19.98
N LEU A 378 -16.30 -1.57 -19.36
CA LEU A 378 -17.43 -2.39 -18.93
C LEU A 378 -18.18 -1.74 -17.75
N ASP A 379 -17.46 -1.07 -16.85
CA ASP A 379 -18.04 -0.47 -15.65
C ASP A 379 -18.63 0.92 -15.95
N LYS A 380 -19.94 1.06 -15.75
CA LYS A 380 -20.63 2.35 -15.89
C LYS A 380 -20.05 3.45 -14.98
N GLN A 381 -19.53 3.11 -13.80
CA GLN A 381 -18.95 4.10 -12.88
C GLN A 381 -17.70 4.77 -13.47
N ASP A 382 -16.87 4.00 -14.18
CA ASP A 382 -15.68 4.52 -14.84
C ASP A 382 -16.05 5.48 -15.99
N VAL A 383 -17.10 5.16 -16.75
CA VAL A 383 -17.71 6.03 -17.77
C VAL A 383 -18.20 7.34 -17.14
N ASP A 384 -18.96 7.25 -16.04
CA ASP A 384 -19.51 8.42 -15.36
C ASP A 384 -18.39 9.31 -14.78
N VAL A 385 -17.30 8.74 -14.26
CA VAL A 385 -16.11 9.50 -13.80
C VAL A 385 -15.45 10.24 -14.96
N MET A 386 -15.27 9.59 -16.11
CA MET A 386 -14.70 10.24 -17.29
C MET A 386 -15.59 11.40 -17.77
N LYS A 387 -16.92 11.23 -17.77
CA LYS A 387 -17.88 12.29 -18.14
C LYS A 387 -17.88 13.46 -17.14
N ASP A 388 -17.78 13.19 -15.85
CA ASP A 388 -17.65 14.24 -14.84
C ASP A 388 -16.35 15.03 -15.02
N ARG A 389 -15.22 14.36 -15.33
CA ARG A 389 -13.96 15.05 -15.68
C ARG A 389 -14.13 15.97 -16.90
N ILE A 390 -14.90 15.55 -17.91
CA ILE A 390 -15.23 16.36 -19.08
C ILE A 390 -16.02 17.61 -18.69
N ALA A 391 -17.08 17.43 -17.88
CA ALA A 391 -17.88 18.55 -17.36
C ALA A 391 -17.03 19.56 -16.55
N ASN A 392 -15.95 19.07 -15.92
CA ASN A 392 -15.00 19.85 -15.13
C ASN A 392 -13.75 20.31 -15.90
N GLY A 393 -13.78 20.30 -17.25
CA GLY A 393 -12.75 20.93 -18.09
C GLY A 393 -11.70 20.00 -18.69
N TRP A 394 -11.91 18.68 -18.66
CA TRP A 394 -11.13 17.75 -19.47
C TRP A 394 -11.58 17.83 -20.93
N ASN A 395 -10.66 18.09 -21.86
CA ASN A 395 -10.93 18.44 -23.26
C ASN A 395 -11.49 17.30 -24.15
N MET A 396 -12.01 16.24 -23.56
CA MET A 396 -12.57 15.10 -24.28
C MET A 396 -14.05 15.33 -24.60
N PHE A 397 -14.55 14.75 -25.70
CA PHE A 397 -15.96 14.84 -26.06
C PHE A 397 -16.78 13.83 -25.27
N GLU A 398 -17.87 14.28 -24.64
CA GLU A 398 -18.70 13.42 -23.78
C GLU A 398 -19.30 12.22 -24.54
N ASN A 399 -19.68 12.42 -25.80
CA ASN A 399 -20.20 11.37 -26.68
C ASN A 399 -19.10 10.40 -27.20
N HIS A 400 -17.83 10.61 -26.84
CA HIS A 400 -16.76 9.66 -27.13
C HIS A 400 -16.46 8.73 -25.96
N VAL A 401 -17.20 8.89 -24.85
CA VAL A 401 -17.05 8.09 -23.64
C VAL A 401 -18.33 7.30 -23.40
N PHE A 402 -18.24 5.97 -23.49
CA PHE A 402 -19.42 5.11 -23.44
C PHE A 402 -19.14 3.77 -22.75
N GLN A 403 -20.19 3.16 -22.20
CA GLN A 403 -20.11 1.81 -21.65
C GLN A 403 -20.12 0.81 -22.81
N PHE A 404 -19.25 -0.19 -22.78
CA PHE A 404 -19.19 -1.23 -23.81
C PHE A 404 -18.72 -2.57 -23.25
N ASP A 405 -19.50 -3.62 -23.50
CA ASP A 405 -19.16 -4.99 -23.17
C ASP A 405 -18.64 -5.73 -24.42
N PHE A 406 -17.31 -5.84 -24.54
CA PHE A 406 -16.64 -6.47 -25.68
C PHE A 406 -17.01 -7.94 -25.92
N LEU A 407 -17.64 -8.60 -24.95
CA LEU A 407 -18.05 -9.99 -25.09
C LEU A 407 -19.49 -10.13 -25.56
N ASN A 408 -20.34 -9.14 -25.29
CA ASN A 408 -21.79 -9.25 -25.43
C ASN A 408 -22.42 -8.19 -26.33
N ASP A 409 -21.79 -7.04 -26.53
CA ASP A 409 -22.30 -5.96 -27.37
C ASP A 409 -21.92 -6.15 -28.85
N GLU A 410 -22.79 -5.71 -29.77
CA GLU A 410 -22.52 -5.79 -31.22
C GLU A 410 -21.31 -4.91 -31.62
N PHE A 411 -20.53 -5.40 -32.59
CA PHE A 411 -19.09 -5.11 -32.75
C PHE A 411 -18.67 -3.64 -32.95
N LEU A 412 -19.56 -2.66 -33.08
CA LEU A 412 -19.19 -1.23 -33.12
C LEU A 412 -20.32 -0.32 -32.59
N PRO A 413 -20.02 0.65 -31.70
CA PRO A 413 -20.96 1.68 -31.29
C PRO A 413 -21.43 2.50 -32.50
N ALA A 414 -22.74 2.76 -32.61
CA ALA A 414 -23.33 3.46 -33.76
C ALA A 414 -22.66 4.82 -34.04
N GLU A 415 -22.16 5.50 -33.02
CA GLU A 415 -21.48 6.80 -33.12
C GLU A 415 -20.10 6.69 -33.81
N LEU A 416 -19.34 5.62 -33.54
CA LEU A 416 -18.08 5.28 -34.21
C LEU A 416 -18.34 4.86 -35.66
N VAL A 417 -19.39 4.08 -35.90
CA VAL A 417 -19.82 3.66 -37.26
C VAL A 417 -20.24 4.85 -38.10
N ASN A 418 -21.01 5.80 -37.55
CA ASN A 418 -21.50 6.97 -38.27
C ASN A 418 -20.34 7.90 -38.69
N ARG A 419 -19.33 8.09 -37.83
CA ARG A 419 -18.14 8.88 -38.20
C ARG A 419 -17.27 8.18 -39.25
N HIS A 420 -17.10 6.85 -39.15
CA HIS A 420 -16.45 6.08 -40.20
C HIS A 420 -17.22 6.16 -41.53
N ALA A 421 -18.56 6.15 -41.49
CA ALA A 421 -19.39 6.33 -42.69
C ALA A 421 -19.25 7.73 -43.30
N GLU A 422 -19.11 8.79 -42.50
CA GLU A 422 -18.80 10.15 -42.96
C GLU A 422 -17.40 10.26 -43.58
N LEU A 423 -16.39 9.59 -43.01
CA LEU A 423 -15.02 9.55 -43.55
C LEU A 423 -14.93 8.76 -44.87
N VAL A 424 -15.71 7.69 -45.03
CA VAL A 424 -15.77 6.88 -46.27
C VAL A 424 -16.64 7.53 -47.35
N SER A 425 -17.57 8.43 -46.98
CA SER A 425 -18.45 9.14 -47.92
C SER A 425 -18.00 10.56 -48.28
N ALA A 426 -17.00 11.11 -47.59
CA ALA A 426 -16.36 12.36 -47.99
C ALA A 426 -15.59 12.16 -49.31
N PRO A 427 -15.89 12.93 -50.39
CA PRO A 427 -15.14 12.82 -51.62
C PRO A 427 -13.70 13.23 -51.35
N SER A 428 -12.77 12.31 -51.66
CA SER A 428 -11.32 12.52 -51.62
C SER A 428 -10.97 13.87 -52.25
N ARG A 429 -10.47 14.81 -51.44
CA ARG A 429 -9.87 16.05 -51.93
C ARG A 429 -8.40 15.86 -52.23
#